data_AF-A0AAN7UST0-F1
#
_entry.id   AF-A0AAN7UST0-F1
#
_cell.length_a   1.000
_cell.length_b   1.000
_cell.length_c   1.000
_cell.angle_alpha   90.00
_cell.angle_beta   90.00
_cell.angle_gamma   90.00
#
_symmetry.space_group_name_H-M   'P 1'
#
loop_
_entity.id
_entity.type
_entity.pdbx_description
1 polymer ?
#
loop_
_entity_poly.entity_id
_entity_poly.type
_entity_poly.pdbx_seq_one_letter_code
_entity_poly.pdbx_strand_id
1 'polypeptide(L)'
;MDNIEEPPKKHRVDLSSLPTRQYLDQTVVPILLQGLSHIAKERPANPVAALGNFLLNNRSSTTAAATINSNHSEISDGDKKKLP
;
A
#
# COMPACT_ATOMS: atom_id res chain seq x y z
N MET A 1 -14.55 38.14 7.24
CA MET A 1 -13.90 37.08 8.04
C MET A 1 -13.90 35.84 7.16
N ASP A 2 -12.85 35.69 6.37
CA ASP A 2 -12.74 34.60 5.39
C ASP A 2 -12.52 33.28 6.13
N ASN A 3 -13.46 32.36 5.96
CA ASN A 3 -13.44 31.03 6.55
C ASN A 3 -12.39 30.19 5.81
N ILE A 4 -11.21 30.02 6.43
CA ILE A 4 -10.14 29.18 5.90
C ILE A 4 -10.63 27.72 6.01
N GLU A 5 -11.13 27.20 4.89
CA GLU A 5 -11.47 25.80 4.71
C GLU A 5 -10.16 24.99 4.62
N GLU A 6 -9.69 24.46 5.76
CA GLU A 6 -8.53 23.56 5.80
C GLU A 6 -8.86 22.29 4.98
N PRO A 7 -8.08 21.94 3.95
CA PRO A 7 -8.35 20.75 3.15
C PRO A 7 -8.22 19.49 4.03
N PRO A 8 -9.09 18.48 3.85
CA PRO A 8 -9.09 17.29 4.69
C PRO A 8 -7.73 16.60 4.58
N LYS A 9 -6.98 16.62 5.68
CA LYS A 9 -5.69 15.93 5.84
C LYS A 9 -5.98 14.44 5.64
N LYS A 10 -5.80 13.96 4.40
CA LYS A 10 -5.88 12.55 4.04
C LYS A 10 -4.98 11.81 5.00
N HIS A 11 -5.58 11.13 5.96
CA HIS A 11 -4.85 10.39 6.98
C HIS A 11 -4.09 9.29 6.26
N ARG A 12 -2.81 9.55 6.00
CA ARG A 12 -1.89 8.58 5.39
C ARG A 12 -1.71 7.50 6.45
N VAL A 13 -2.44 6.40 6.29
CA VAL A 13 -2.30 5.24 7.16
C VAL A 13 -0.88 4.71 6.98
N ASP A 14 -0.08 4.83 8.03
CA ASP A 14 1.29 4.32 8.01
C ASP A 14 1.24 2.81 8.24
N LEU A 15 1.38 2.04 7.15
CA LEU A 15 1.28 0.58 7.15
C LEU A 15 2.23 -0.07 8.15
N SER A 16 3.36 0.57 8.46
CA SER A 16 4.37 0.08 9.40
C SER A 16 3.92 0.10 10.86
N SER A 17 2.96 0.95 11.21
CA SER A 17 2.43 1.12 12.56
C SER A 17 1.16 0.29 12.85
N LEU A 18 0.64 -0.37 11.81
CA LEU A 18 -0.63 -1.07 11.91
C LEU A 18 -0.52 -2.35 12.76
N PRO A 19 -1.56 -2.68 13.54
CA PRO A 19 -1.71 -4.01 14.10
C PRO A 19 -1.63 -5.08 13.01
N THR A 20 -1.01 -6.23 13.33
CA THR A 20 -0.71 -7.30 12.36
C THR A 20 -1.90 -7.66 11.47
N ARG A 21 -3.09 -7.82 12.07
CA ARG A 21 -4.31 -8.16 11.32
C ARG A 21 -4.64 -7.11 10.26
N GLN A 22 -4.57 -5.84 10.63
CA GLN A 22 -4.91 -4.73 9.74
C GLN A 22 -3.86 -4.55 8.64
N TYR A 23 -2.58 -4.75 8.96
CA TYR A 23 -1.53 -4.80 7.95
C TYR A 23 -1.80 -5.88 6.90
N LEU A 24 -2.11 -7.11 7.34
CA LEU A 24 -2.40 -8.22 6.43
C LEU A 24 -3.67 -7.95 5.61
N ASP A 25 -4.74 -7.45 6.25
CA ASP A 25 -6.02 -7.13 5.62
C ASP A 25 -5.86 -6.07 4.51
N GLN A 26 -4.96 -5.10 4.70
CA GLN A 26 -4.73 -4.01 3.73
C GLN A 26 -3.70 -4.33 2.64
N THR A 27 -2.83 -5.33 2.84
CA THR A 27 -1.72 -5.60 1.92
C THR A 27 -1.93 -6.85 1.08
N VAL A 28 -2.20 -7.99 1.72
CA VAL A 28 -2.08 -9.30 1.07
C VAL A 28 -3.35 -10.14 1.13
N VAL A 29 -4.23 -9.94 2.12
CA VAL A 29 -5.44 -10.76 2.29
C VAL A 29 -6.36 -10.71 1.07
N PRO A 30 -6.65 -9.54 0.44
CA PRO A 30 -7.57 -9.48 -0.69
C PRO A 30 -7.12 -10.36 -1.87
N ILE A 31 -5.84 -10.30 -2.24
CA ILE A 31 -5.29 -11.11 -3.34
C ILE A 31 -5.13 -12.57 -2.97
N LEU A 32 -4.83 -12.88 -1.70
CA LEU A 32 -4.79 -14.26 -1.23
C LEU A 32 -6.18 -14.89 -1.33
N LEU A 33 -7.25 -14.20 -0.92
CA LEU A 33 -8.62 -14.70 -1.05
C LEU A 33 -9.00 -14.93 -2.52
N GLN A 34 -8.62 -14.02 -3.41
CA GLN A 34 -8.87 -14.18 -4.84
C GLN A 34 -8.09 -15.36 -5.44
N GLY A 35 -6.81 -15.51 -5.09
CA GLY A 35 -5.95 -16.61 -5.55
C GLY A 35 -6.42 -17.97 -5.03
N LEU A 36 -6.82 -18.03 -3.75
CA LEU A 36 -7.40 -19.25 -3.15
C LEU A 36 -8.72 -19.61 -3.82
N SER A 37 -9.57 -18.63 -4.15
CA SER A 37 -10.82 -18.86 -4.87
C SER A 37 -10.57 -19.39 -6.29
N HIS A 38 -9.53 -18.91 -6.97
CA HIS A 38 -9.12 -19.41 -8.28
C HIS A 38 -8.63 -20.86 -8.22
N ILE A 39 -7.77 -21.19 -7.25
CA ILE A 39 -7.25 -22.56 -7.04
C ILE A 39 -8.38 -23.53 -6.67
N ALA A 40 -9.34 -23.10 -5.85
CA ALA A 40 -10.47 -23.92 -5.47
C ALA A 40 -11.32 -24.35 -6.68
N LYS A 41 -11.37 -23.51 -7.72
CA LYS A 41 -12.09 -23.77 -8.98
C LYS A 41 -11.29 -24.64 -9.94
N GLU A 42 -10.04 -24.27 -10.23
CA GLU A 42 -9.23 -24.97 -11.23
C GLU A 42 -8.60 -26.28 -10.72
N ARG A 43 -8.42 -26.40 -9.41
CA ARG A 43 -7.74 -27.55 -8.76
C ARG A 43 -6.47 -28.00 -9.50
N PRO A 44 -5.51 -27.09 -9.74
CA PRO A 44 -4.28 -27.43 -10.43
C PRO A 44 -3.48 -28.50 -9.68
N ALA A 45 -2.72 -29.32 -10.42
CA ALA A 45 -1.90 -30.39 -9.83
C ALA A 45 -0.92 -29.89 -8.76
N ASN A 46 -0.43 -28.64 -8.89
CA ASN A 46 0.48 -27.99 -7.96
C ASN A 46 -0.13 -26.68 -7.43
N PRO A 47 -0.98 -26.71 -6.39
CA PRO A 47 -1.71 -25.54 -5.91
C PRO A 47 -0.79 -24.43 -5.37
N VAL A 48 0.33 -24.77 -4.74
CA VAL A 48 1.28 -23.78 -4.19
C VAL A 48 1.97 -22.99 -5.30
N ALA A 49 2.46 -23.67 -6.34
CA ALA A 49 3.11 -23.03 -7.48
C ALA A 49 2.11 -22.15 -8.26
N ALA A 50 0.88 -22.65 -8.45
CA ALA A 50 -0.20 -21.87 -9.05
C ALA A 50 -0.52 -20.60 -8.25
N LEU A 51 -0.59 -20.69 -6.91
CA LEU A 51 -0.79 -19.52 -6.05
C LEU A 51 0.34 -18.51 -6.20
N GLY A 52 1.60 -18.97 -6.15
CA GLY A 52 2.77 -18.09 -6.31
C GLY A 52 2.71 -17.31 -7.63
N ASN A 53 2.45 -18.00 -8.73
CA ASN A 53 2.29 -17.38 -10.05
C ASN A 53 1.10 -16.41 -10.09
N PHE A 54 -0.02 -16.78 -9.47
CA PHE A 54 -1.20 -15.92 -9.37
C PHE A 54 -0.87 -14.60 -8.66
N LEU A 55 -0.16 -14.65 -7.53
CA LEU A 55 0.25 -13.46 -6.79
C LEU A 55 1.19 -12.57 -7.61
N LEU A 56 2.16 -13.17 -8.32
CA LEU A 56 3.12 -12.44 -9.15
C LEU A 56 2.48 -11.75 -10.36
N ASN A 57 1.45 -12.35 -10.95
CA ASN A 57 0.76 -11.81 -12.12
C ASN A 57 -0.28 -10.73 -11.75
N ASN A 58 -0.79 -10.73 -10.52
CA ASN A 58 -1.89 -9.85 -10.10
C ASN A 58 -1.46 -8.71 -9.15
N ARG A 59 -0.15 -8.42 -9.07
CA ARG A 59 0.45 -7.44 -8.12
C ARG A 59 -0.11 -6.02 -8.18
N SER A 60 -0.76 -5.62 -9.28
CA SER A 60 -1.31 -4.28 -9.47
C SER A 60 -2.74 -4.12 -8.96
N SER A 61 -3.48 -5.23 -8.76
CA SER A 61 -4.90 -5.18 -8.39
C SER A 61 -5.14 -5.06 -6.88
N THR A 62 -4.11 -5.29 -6.06
CA THR A 62 -4.16 -5.17 -4.60
C THR A 62 -4.13 -3.74 -4.10
N THR A 63 -3.58 -2.83 -4.89
CA THR A 63 -3.52 -1.42 -4.54
C THR A 63 -4.83 -0.76 -4.95
N ALA A 64 -5.92 -1.08 -4.24
CA ALA A 64 -7.12 -0.23 -4.20
C ALA A 64 -6.85 1.06 -3.37
N ALA A 65 -5.67 1.64 -3.56
CA ALA A 65 -5.19 2.88 -2.96
C ALA A 65 -4.08 3.46 -3.84
N ALA A 66 -4.39 3.75 -5.11
CA ALA A 66 -3.57 4.62 -5.97
C ALA A 66 -3.53 6.07 -5.42
N THR A 67 -3.05 6.26 -4.18
CA THR A 67 -2.79 7.56 -3.55
C THR A 67 -1.63 7.50 -2.54
N ILE A 68 -1.04 6.33 -2.25
CA ILE A 68 0.08 6.24 -1.32
C ILE A 68 1.38 6.20 -2.13
N ASN A 69 2.07 7.35 -2.16
CA ASN A 69 3.45 7.57 -2.58
C ASN A 69 3.72 8.08 -4.01
N SER A 70 3.48 9.38 -4.19
CA SER A 70 4.54 10.27 -4.69
C SER A 70 4.88 11.22 -3.54
N ASN A 71 6.13 11.19 -3.05
CA ASN A 71 6.84 12.29 -2.36
C ASN A 71 8.15 11.73 -1.78
N HIS A 72 9.16 11.62 -2.64
CA HIS A 72 10.55 11.76 -2.23
C HIS A 72 11.07 13.02 -2.92
N SER A 73 10.85 14.18 -2.29
CA SER A 73 11.40 15.46 -2.72
C SER A 73 12.01 16.21 -1.54
N GLU A 74 13.31 16.48 -1.68
CA GLU A 74 14.02 17.65 -1.15
C GLU A 74 14.09 17.82 0.37
N ILE A 75 15.17 17.31 0.96
CA ILE A 75 15.79 17.98 2.11
C ILE A 75 16.60 19.17 1.56
N SER A 76 15.89 20.29 1.55
CA SER A 76 16.30 21.69 1.68
C SER A 76 17.76 21.98 2.07
N ASP A 77 18.38 22.78 1.19
CA ASP A 77 19.29 23.90 1.48
C ASP A 77 18.99 24.59 2.84
N GLY A 78 20.00 24.86 3.66
CA GLY A 78 19.74 25.51 4.95
C GLY A 78 20.87 25.63 5.97
N ASP A 79 22.12 25.86 5.57
CA ASP A 79 23.16 26.32 6.52
C ASP A 79 23.92 27.53 5.97
N LYS A 80 23.26 28.70 6.05
CA LYS A 80 23.88 30.03 5.99
C LYS A 80 23.35 30.88 7.14
N LYS A 81 23.90 30.73 8.34
CA LYS A 81 23.81 31.76 9.38
C LYS A 81 25.08 31.82 10.25
N LYS A 82 25.77 32.96 10.10
CA LYS A 82 26.16 33.90 11.18
C LYS A 82 27.55 33.75 11.80
N LEU A 83 28.45 34.67 11.37
CA LEU A 83 29.42 35.55 12.10
C LEU A 83 30.38 34.90 13.14
N PRO A 84 31.55 35.47 13.46
CA PRO A 84 31.92 36.90 13.51
C PRO A 84 32.55 37.50 12.24
#